data_AF-R5MJ95-F1
#
_entry.id   AF-R5MJ95-F1
#
_cell.length_a   1.000
_cell.length_b   1.000
_cell.length_c   1.000
_cell.angle_alpha   90.00
_cell.angle_beta   90.00
_cell.angle_gamma   90.00
#
_symmetry.space_group_name_H-M   'P 1'
#
loop_
_entity.id
_entity.type
_entity.pdbx_description
1 polymer ?
#
loop_
_entity_poly.entity_id
_entity_poly.type
_entity_poly.pdbx_seq_one_letter_code
_entity_poly.pdbx_strand_id
1 'polypeptide(L)'
;MLLFYSNLESMDKNILLTAIRASLEAGAEIMNVYTDPNADFEIEKKADNSPLTIADRKSHKVIAAHLASTPYPVLSEEGKKIPVEERQSWNELWIVDPLDGTKEFIKRNGEFTVNIAYVKNGRPEAGVIYIPVKEELYFADCQYGAYKVEHITRLTANETVDSLIGKAHRLPYQEETPRNNFVVVASRSHLTPETEAYIEKMKQEHQTVETVSKGSSLKLCLIAEGKADVYPRFAPTMEWDTAAGHAIIRAMGKEVYQAGTQEPLQYNKEDLLNPWFIAE
;
A
#
# COMPACT_ATOMS: atom_id res chain seq x y z
N MET A 1 8.84 0.33 -42.29
CA MET A 1 9.24 1.33 -41.28
C MET A 1 9.08 0.68 -39.92
N LEU A 2 10.11 -0.05 -39.47
CA LEU A 2 10.15 -0.69 -38.16
C LEU A 2 10.46 0.41 -37.15
N LEU A 3 9.46 0.84 -36.40
CA LEU A 3 9.64 1.79 -35.31
C LEU A 3 10.24 1.05 -34.13
N PHE A 4 11.41 1.55 -33.72
CA PHE A 4 12.14 1.20 -32.52
C PHE A 4 11.19 1.22 -31.31
N TYR A 5 10.92 0.06 -30.72
CA TYR A 5 10.53 0.01 -29.31
C TYR A 5 11.75 0.45 -28.51
N SER A 6 11.69 1.68 -28.03
CA SER A 6 12.62 2.23 -27.05
C SER A 6 12.72 1.26 -25.87
N ASN A 7 13.95 0.86 -25.53
CA ASN A 7 14.28 0.22 -24.26
C ASN A 7 13.80 1.13 -23.13
N LEU A 8 12.60 0.86 -22.62
CA LEU A 8 12.20 1.32 -21.30
C LEU A 8 13.10 0.55 -20.34
N GLU A 9 14.05 1.22 -19.69
CA GLU A 9 14.84 0.62 -18.62
C GLU A 9 13.87 0.09 -17.57
N SER A 10 13.68 -1.23 -17.58
CA SER A 10 12.89 -1.95 -16.59
C SER A 10 13.54 -1.78 -15.24
N MET A 11 12.74 -1.54 -14.20
CA MET A 11 13.25 -1.60 -12.83
C MET A 11 13.89 -2.98 -12.63
N ASP A 12 15.12 -3.01 -12.12
CA ASP A 12 15.78 -4.26 -11.80
C ASP A 12 14.91 -5.03 -10.78
N LYS A 13 14.54 -6.27 -11.07
CA LYS A 13 13.78 -7.15 -10.15
C LYS A 13 14.42 -7.24 -8.77
N ASN A 14 15.74 -7.05 -8.66
CA ASN A 14 16.43 -6.99 -7.37
C ASN A 14 15.93 -5.82 -6.50
N ILE A 15 15.50 -4.72 -7.08
CA ILE A 15 14.98 -3.54 -6.39
C ILE A 15 13.63 -3.86 -5.73
N LEU A 16 12.73 -4.55 -6.46
CA LEU A 16 11.48 -5.07 -5.89
C LEU A 16 11.76 -6.11 -4.80
N LEU A 17 12.71 -7.02 -5.02
CA LEU A 17 13.09 -8.02 -4.01
C LEU A 17 13.60 -7.37 -2.72
N THR A 18 14.36 -6.27 -2.82
CA THR A 18 14.81 -5.47 -1.67
C THR A 18 13.62 -4.88 -0.91
N ALA A 19 12.63 -4.32 -1.59
CA ALA A 19 11.41 -3.81 -0.95
C ALA A 19 10.60 -4.93 -0.27
N ILE A 20 10.47 -6.09 -0.91
CA ILE A 20 9.80 -7.27 -0.31
C ILE A 20 10.55 -7.74 0.95
N ARG A 21 11.89 -7.80 0.90
CA ARG A 21 12.69 -8.17 2.07
C ARG A 21 12.50 -7.17 3.20
N ALA A 22 12.57 -5.88 2.87
CA ALA A 22 12.37 -4.79 3.81
C ALA A 22 11.00 -4.87 4.50
N SER A 23 9.92 -5.12 3.76
CA SER A 23 8.57 -5.20 4.33
C SER A 23 8.41 -6.39 5.29
N LEU A 24 8.96 -7.55 4.95
CA LEU A 24 8.89 -8.75 5.79
C LEU A 24 9.68 -8.58 7.09
N GLU A 25 10.92 -8.08 7.00
CA GLU A 25 11.76 -7.85 8.18
C GLU A 25 11.22 -6.72 9.07
N ALA A 26 10.66 -5.66 8.48
CA ALA A 26 9.96 -4.62 9.21
C ALA A 26 8.72 -5.16 9.92
N GLY A 27 7.94 -5.99 9.22
CA GLY A 27 6.79 -6.68 9.81
C GLY A 27 7.19 -7.57 10.99
N ALA A 28 8.34 -8.24 10.95
CA ALA A 28 8.86 -9.00 12.09
C ALA A 28 9.16 -8.11 13.30
N GLU A 29 9.78 -6.94 13.11
CA GLU A 29 10.00 -5.98 14.20
C GLU A 29 8.69 -5.44 14.79
N ILE A 30 7.69 -5.16 13.94
CA ILE A 30 6.35 -4.76 14.39
C ILE A 30 5.73 -5.88 15.22
N MET A 31 5.80 -7.13 14.76
CA MET A 31 5.24 -8.27 15.49
C MET A 31 5.94 -8.53 16.82
N ASN A 32 7.25 -8.31 16.91
CA ASN A 32 7.99 -8.40 18.17
C ASN A 32 7.44 -7.46 19.23
N VAL A 33 7.03 -6.25 18.85
CA VAL A 33 6.40 -5.28 19.76
C VAL A 33 4.93 -5.62 19.98
N TYR A 34 4.20 -5.96 18.92
CA TYR A 34 2.77 -6.26 18.96
C TYR A 34 2.43 -7.47 19.82
N THR A 35 3.33 -8.46 19.92
CA THR A 35 3.11 -9.70 20.67
C THR A 35 3.82 -9.74 22.02
N ASP A 36 4.56 -8.68 22.39
CA ASP A 36 5.21 -8.61 23.69
C ASP A 36 4.15 -8.57 24.81
N PRO A 37 4.13 -9.55 25.74
CA PRO A 37 3.17 -9.58 26.84
C PRO A 37 3.35 -8.43 27.83
N ASN A 38 4.49 -7.72 27.79
CA ASN A 38 4.78 -6.57 28.66
C ASN A 38 4.50 -5.23 27.98
N ALA A 39 4.11 -5.22 26.70
CA ALA A 39 3.77 -3.99 26.01
C ALA A 39 2.44 -3.44 26.53
N ASP A 40 2.49 -2.22 27.07
CA ASP A 40 1.32 -1.52 27.58
C ASP A 40 0.73 -0.61 26.51
N PHE A 41 -0.36 -1.07 25.91
CA PHE A 41 -1.11 -0.36 24.87
C PHE A 41 -2.08 0.69 25.43
N GLU A 42 -2.24 0.79 26.75
CA GLU A 42 -3.05 1.82 27.41
C GLU A 42 -2.26 3.12 27.68
N ILE A 43 -0.93 3.07 27.59
CA ILE A 43 -0.05 4.25 27.77
C ILE A 43 0.02 5.05 26.44
N GLU A 44 -1.02 5.83 26.15
CA GLU A 44 -0.96 6.90 25.14
C GLU A 44 -0.11 8.11 25.61
N LYS A 45 0.18 8.22 26.92
CA LYS A 45 0.66 9.47 27.54
C LYS A 45 2.17 9.70 27.57
N LYS A 46 2.99 8.75 27.09
CA LYS A 46 4.45 8.93 26.98
C LYS A 46 4.86 8.73 25.53
N ALA A 47 4.68 9.79 24.74
CA ALA A 47 4.77 9.79 23.28
C ALA A 47 6.02 9.13 22.69
N ASP A 48 7.15 9.06 23.41
CA ASP A 48 8.41 8.51 22.87
C ASP A 48 8.62 7.00 23.13
N ASN A 49 7.83 6.38 24.02
CA ASN A 49 7.99 4.98 24.44
C ASN A 49 6.70 4.15 24.33
N SER A 50 5.69 4.65 23.61
CA SER A 50 4.49 3.86 23.34
C SER A 50 4.84 2.65 22.45
N PRO A 51 4.10 1.52 22.55
CA PRO A 51 4.30 0.38 21.65
C PRO A 51 4.24 0.77 20.17
N LEU A 52 3.35 1.69 19.80
CA LEU A 52 3.23 2.22 18.44
C LEU A 52 4.54 2.87 18.00
N THR A 53 4.99 3.91 18.72
CA THR A 53 6.22 4.64 18.43
C THR A 53 7.45 3.74 18.35
N ILE A 54 7.51 2.71 19.19
CA ILE A 54 8.61 1.73 19.15
C ILE A 54 8.54 0.87 17.89
N ALA A 55 7.34 0.39 17.52
CA ALA A 55 7.13 -0.40 16.32
C ALA A 55 7.46 0.41 15.06
N ASP A 56 6.92 1.62 14.94
CA ASP A 56 7.16 2.58 13.86
C ASP A 56 8.65 2.87 13.64
N ARG A 57 9.36 3.25 14.71
CA ARG A 57 10.79 3.55 14.62
C ARG A 57 11.61 2.33 14.21
N LYS A 58 11.24 1.14 14.70
CA LYS A 58 11.96 -0.10 14.37
C LYS A 58 11.71 -0.52 12.92
N SER A 59 10.45 -0.51 12.47
CA SER A 59 10.10 -0.82 11.08
C SER A 59 10.73 0.17 10.12
N HIS A 60 10.64 1.47 10.39
CA HIS A 60 11.29 2.52 9.59
C HIS A 60 12.80 2.25 9.45
N LYS A 61 13.49 1.98 10.57
CA LYS A 61 14.95 1.76 10.56
C LYS A 61 15.34 0.56 9.69
N VAL A 62 14.59 -0.55 9.79
CA VAL A 62 14.83 -1.74 8.97
C VAL A 62 14.60 -1.43 7.49
N ILE A 63 13.48 -0.78 7.16
CA ILE A 63 13.14 -0.43 5.77
C ILE A 63 14.21 0.49 5.19
N ALA A 64 14.54 1.58 5.88
CA ALA A 64 15.54 2.54 5.43
C ALA A 64 16.92 1.89 5.22
N ALA A 65 17.32 0.95 6.07
CA ALA A 65 18.59 0.24 5.91
C ALA A 65 18.63 -0.62 4.64
N HIS A 66 17.55 -1.33 4.32
CA HIS A 66 17.46 -2.11 3.08
C HIS A 66 17.40 -1.19 1.85
N LEU A 67 16.54 -0.16 1.87
CA LEU A 67 16.35 0.74 0.73
C LEU A 67 17.58 1.61 0.45
N ALA A 68 18.43 1.89 1.45
CA ALA A 68 19.71 2.57 1.27
C ALA A 68 20.70 1.81 0.36
N SER A 69 20.48 0.51 0.11
CA SER A 69 21.25 -0.26 -0.88
C SER A 69 20.82 -0.01 -2.33
N THR A 70 19.70 0.67 -2.52
CA THR A 70 19.17 1.07 -3.84
C THR A 70 19.59 2.50 -4.17
N PRO A 71 19.61 2.90 -5.46
CA PRO A 71 20.04 4.25 -5.85
C PRO A 71 18.99 5.35 -5.56
N TYR A 72 17.84 5.01 -4.99
CA TYR A 72 16.70 5.90 -4.87
C TYR A 72 16.55 6.44 -3.44
N PRO A 73 16.28 7.74 -3.27
CA PRO A 73 16.01 8.34 -1.96
C PRO A 73 14.70 7.81 -1.37
N VAL A 74 14.55 7.96 -0.05
CA VAL A 74 13.39 7.46 0.71
C VAL A 74 12.63 8.63 1.33
N LEU A 75 11.35 8.76 0.98
CA LEU A 75 10.35 9.58 1.65
C LEU A 75 9.50 8.67 2.54
N SER A 76 9.66 8.76 3.85
CA SER A 76 8.94 7.92 4.81
C SER A 76 8.16 8.78 5.80
N GLU A 77 6.99 8.32 6.25
CA GLU A 77 6.23 8.94 7.33
C GLU A 77 7.11 9.22 8.56
N GLU A 78 7.86 8.20 8.99
CA GLU A 78 8.77 8.23 10.14
C GLU A 78 10.16 8.80 9.81
N GLY A 79 10.34 9.29 8.58
CA GLY A 79 11.57 9.90 8.11
C GLY A 79 11.79 11.30 8.68
N LYS A 80 13.01 11.83 8.45
CA LYS A 80 13.25 13.26 8.67
C LYS A 80 12.39 14.08 7.71
N LYS A 81 11.93 15.24 8.16
CA LYS A 81 11.30 16.22 7.26
C LYS A 81 12.32 16.66 6.21
N ILE A 82 12.10 16.27 4.97
CA ILE A 82 12.90 16.66 3.81
C ILE A 82 12.26 17.90 3.18
N PRO A 83 13.02 18.98 2.95
CA PRO A 83 12.51 20.18 2.27
C PRO A 83 11.96 19.86 0.89
N VAL A 84 10.91 20.58 0.49
CA VAL A 84 10.25 20.39 -0.82
C VAL A 84 11.26 20.59 -1.95
N GLU A 85 12.14 21.57 -1.83
CA GLU A 85 13.14 21.95 -2.82
C GLU A 85 14.15 20.81 -3.08
N GLU A 86 14.43 20.01 -2.05
CA GLU A 86 15.31 18.84 -2.18
C GLU A 86 14.58 17.72 -2.92
N ARG A 87 13.41 17.32 -2.44
CA ARG A 87 12.69 16.16 -2.98
C ARG A 87 12.02 16.40 -4.34
N GLN A 88 11.69 17.63 -4.70
CA GLN A 88 11.13 17.94 -6.03
C GLN A 88 12.08 17.59 -7.18
N SER A 89 13.39 17.49 -6.90
CA SER A 89 14.39 17.04 -7.87
C SER A 89 14.42 15.51 -8.05
N TRP A 90 13.74 14.75 -7.18
CA TRP A 90 13.74 13.29 -7.20
C TRP A 90 12.71 12.78 -8.21
N ASN A 91 13.20 12.40 -9.39
CA ASN A 91 12.37 11.75 -10.42
C ASN A 91 12.01 10.31 -10.03
N GLU A 92 12.85 9.66 -9.24
CA GLU A 92 12.67 8.28 -8.78
C GLU A 92 12.92 8.24 -7.28
N LEU A 93 11.98 7.70 -6.51
CA LEU A 93 12.04 7.65 -5.05
C LEU A 93 11.24 6.49 -4.48
N TRP A 94 11.55 6.11 -3.25
CA TRP A 94 10.70 5.29 -2.42
C TRP A 94 9.75 6.15 -1.59
N ILE A 95 8.47 5.77 -1.54
CA ILE A 95 7.49 6.32 -0.61
C ILE A 95 7.08 5.21 0.37
N VAL A 96 7.19 5.47 1.67
CA VAL A 96 7.12 4.43 2.71
C VAL A 96 6.22 4.86 3.86
N ASP A 97 5.26 3.99 4.19
CA ASP A 97 4.59 3.96 5.49
C ASP A 97 5.05 2.69 6.23
N PRO A 98 5.88 2.81 7.29
CA PRO A 98 6.37 1.67 8.04
C PRO A 98 5.29 0.92 8.83
N LEU A 99 4.16 1.55 9.16
CA LEU A 99 3.05 0.98 9.93
C LEU A 99 1.75 1.79 9.69
N ASP A 100 1.06 1.49 8.59
CA ASP A 100 -0.28 2.05 8.35
C ASP A 100 -1.30 1.26 9.18
N GLY A 101 -2.28 1.97 9.72
CA GLY A 101 -3.29 1.41 10.63
C GLY A 101 -2.91 1.57 12.09
N THR A 102 -2.41 2.75 12.49
CA THR A 102 -2.14 3.11 13.89
C THR A 102 -3.30 2.73 14.84
N LYS A 103 -4.55 3.01 14.46
CA LYS A 103 -5.73 2.68 15.28
C LYS A 103 -5.94 1.17 15.39
N GLU A 104 -5.73 0.45 14.29
CA GLU A 104 -5.82 -1.00 14.16
C GLU A 104 -4.75 -1.70 15.02
N PHE A 105 -3.53 -1.16 15.04
CA PHE A 105 -2.43 -1.61 15.88
C PHE A 105 -2.73 -1.41 17.37
N ILE A 106 -3.14 -0.19 17.78
CA ILE A 106 -3.47 0.11 19.18
C ILE A 106 -4.65 -0.76 19.66
N LYS A 107 -5.70 -0.90 18.85
CA LYS A 107 -6.89 -1.70 19.17
C LYS A 107 -6.68 -3.19 19.04
N ARG A 108 -5.49 -3.62 18.62
CA ARG A 108 -5.11 -5.02 18.44
C ARG A 108 -6.06 -5.83 17.55
N ASN A 109 -6.56 -5.24 16.47
CA ASN A 109 -7.47 -5.94 15.55
C ASN A 109 -6.74 -6.62 14.37
N GLY A 110 -5.41 -6.42 14.27
CA GLY A 110 -4.56 -7.09 13.29
C GLY A 110 -4.69 -6.60 11.84
N GLU A 111 -5.31 -5.44 11.61
CA GLU A 111 -5.52 -4.87 10.27
C GLU A 111 -4.58 -3.68 9.98
N PHE A 112 -3.29 -3.82 10.31
CA PHE A 112 -2.22 -2.87 9.99
C PHE A 112 -1.25 -3.44 8.96
N THR A 113 -0.54 -2.56 8.26
CA THR A 113 0.30 -2.93 7.11
C THR A 113 1.63 -2.20 7.08
N VAL A 114 2.60 -2.78 6.38
CA VAL A 114 3.81 -2.08 5.92
C VAL A 114 3.62 -1.74 4.45
N ASN A 115 3.79 -0.48 4.06
CA ASN A 115 3.61 -0.01 2.68
C ASN A 115 4.93 0.55 2.13
N ILE A 116 5.39 0.03 1.00
CA ILE A 116 6.60 0.49 0.32
C ILE A 116 6.29 0.61 -1.17
N ALA A 117 6.46 1.80 -1.74
CA ALA A 117 6.19 2.07 -3.14
C ALA A 117 7.41 2.67 -3.84
N TYR A 118 7.73 2.13 -5.02
CA TYR A 118 8.64 2.78 -5.95
C TYR A 118 7.85 3.72 -6.84
N VAL A 119 8.23 5.01 -6.83
CA VAL A 119 7.58 6.05 -7.60
C VAL A 119 8.57 6.61 -8.63
N LYS A 120 8.14 6.71 -9.88
CA LYS A 120 8.87 7.29 -11.00
C LYS A 120 8.03 8.38 -11.65
N ASN A 121 8.58 9.58 -11.77
CA ASN A 121 7.92 10.76 -12.34
C ASN A 121 6.51 10.99 -11.77
N GLY A 122 6.38 10.90 -10.45
CA GLY A 122 5.11 11.08 -9.74
C GLY A 122 4.11 9.94 -9.89
N ARG A 123 4.46 8.82 -10.53
CA ARG A 123 3.61 7.63 -10.71
C ARG A 123 4.17 6.40 -9.98
N PRO A 124 3.34 5.61 -9.29
CA PRO A 124 3.82 4.41 -8.62
C PRO A 124 3.97 3.28 -9.64
N GLU A 125 5.19 2.79 -9.82
CA GLU A 125 5.53 1.75 -10.81
C GLU A 125 5.66 0.36 -10.19
N ALA A 126 6.03 0.29 -8.90
CA ALA A 126 6.04 -0.94 -8.13
C ALA A 126 5.64 -0.67 -6.68
N GLY A 127 5.10 -1.68 -6.00
CA GLY A 127 4.61 -1.54 -4.64
C GLY A 127 4.55 -2.85 -3.89
N VAL A 128 4.71 -2.75 -2.58
CA VAL A 128 4.65 -3.87 -1.63
C VAL A 128 3.75 -3.45 -0.47
N ILE A 129 2.77 -4.30 -0.15
CA ILE A 129 1.97 -4.21 1.07
C ILE A 129 2.15 -5.52 1.81
N TYR A 130 2.64 -5.48 3.05
CA TYR A 130 2.73 -6.65 3.91
C TYR A 130 1.81 -6.52 5.12
N ILE A 131 1.09 -7.59 5.45
CA ILE A 131 0.14 -7.66 6.56
C ILE A 131 0.72 -8.64 7.60
N PRO A 132 1.45 -8.15 8.62
CA PRO A 132 2.27 -9.03 9.46
C PRO A 132 1.45 -10.07 10.23
N VAL A 133 0.28 -9.69 10.74
CA VAL A 133 -0.59 -10.59 11.52
C VAL A 133 -1.15 -11.74 10.68
N LYS A 134 -1.35 -11.52 9.38
CA LYS A 134 -1.89 -12.53 8.46
C LYS A 134 -0.82 -13.26 7.66
N GLU A 135 0.42 -12.79 7.73
CA GLU A 135 1.53 -13.31 6.92
C GLU A 135 1.22 -13.26 5.42
N GLU A 136 0.49 -12.21 5.00
CA GLU A 136 0.07 -11.98 3.63
C GLU A 136 0.91 -10.86 3.01
N LEU A 137 1.54 -11.14 1.88
CA LEU A 137 2.36 -10.21 1.10
C LEU A 137 1.69 -9.94 -0.25
N TYR A 138 1.42 -8.67 -0.53
CA TYR A 138 1.05 -8.19 -1.85
C TYR A 138 2.26 -7.49 -2.43
N PHE A 139 2.58 -7.79 -3.68
CA PHE A 139 3.62 -7.09 -4.40
C PHE A 139 3.26 -6.94 -5.87
N ALA A 140 3.74 -5.87 -6.47
CA ALA A 140 3.48 -5.58 -7.86
C ALA A 140 4.62 -4.81 -8.49
N ASP A 141 4.73 -5.00 -9.80
CA ASP A 141 5.50 -4.19 -10.72
C ASP A 141 4.63 -4.02 -11.97
N CYS A 142 4.45 -2.81 -12.48
CA CYS A 142 3.58 -2.55 -13.62
C CYS A 142 3.99 -3.33 -14.90
N GLN A 143 5.23 -3.83 -14.97
CA GLN A 143 5.70 -4.70 -16.06
C GLN A 143 5.40 -6.18 -15.84
N TYR A 144 5.37 -6.65 -14.58
CA TYR A 144 5.23 -8.08 -14.26
C TYR A 144 3.82 -8.44 -13.78
N GLY A 145 3.05 -7.48 -13.30
CA GLY A 145 1.71 -7.66 -12.74
C GLY A 145 1.69 -7.60 -11.22
N ALA A 146 0.51 -7.85 -10.66
CA ALA A 146 0.25 -7.86 -9.22
C ALA A 146 0.07 -9.29 -8.70
N TYR A 147 0.57 -9.54 -7.50
CA TYR A 147 0.65 -10.86 -6.89
C TYR A 147 0.39 -10.82 -5.39
N LYS A 148 -0.14 -11.93 -4.87
CA LYS A 148 -0.30 -12.18 -3.43
C LYS A 148 0.36 -13.50 -3.04
N VAL A 149 1.15 -13.48 -1.98
CA VAL A 149 1.70 -14.68 -1.32
C VAL A 149 1.14 -14.75 0.09
N GLU A 150 0.64 -15.91 0.49
CA GLU A 150 0.13 -16.17 1.84
C GLU A 150 1.15 -16.99 2.63
N HIS A 151 1.07 -16.92 3.97
CA HIS A 151 1.94 -17.67 4.89
C HIS A 151 3.45 -17.40 4.69
N ILE A 152 3.80 -16.14 4.41
CA ILE A 152 5.19 -15.72 4.23
C ILE A 152 5.62 -14.77 5.36
N THR A 153 6.68 -15.16 6.06
CA THR A 153 7.26 -14.37 7.17
C THR A 153 8.71 -13.93 6.90
N ARG A 154 9.38 -14.56 5.93
CA ARG A 154 10.77 -14.25 5.54
C ARG A 154 11.08 -14.77 4.14
N LEU A 155 12.11 -14.21 3.51
CA LEU A 155 12.69 -14.76 2.29
C LEU A 155 13.76 -15.81 2.61
N THR A 156 13.95 -16.75 1.70
CA THR A 156 15.13 -17.62 1.72
C THR A 156 16.34 -16.90 1.12
N ALA A 157 17.57 -17.36 1.41
CA ALA A 157 18.79 -16.70 0.94
C ALA A 157 18.90 -16.61 -0.60
N ASN A 158 18.31 -17.58 -1.31
CA ASN A 158 18.32 -17.66 -2.77
C ASN A 158 16.97 -17.27 -3.39
N GLU A 159 16.05 -16.69 -2.62
CA GLU A 159 14.75 -16.29 -3.14
C GLU A 159 14.90 -15.20 -4.20
N THR A 160 14.17 -15.32 -5.30
CA THR A 160 14.08 -14.33 -6.37
C THR A 160 12.63 -13.89 -6.57
N VAL A 161 12.42 -12.78 -7.27
CA VAL A 161 11.07 -12.35 -7.67
C VAL A 161 10.37 -13.43 -8.51
N ASP A 162 11.08 -14.10 -9.41
CA ASP A 162 10.51 -15.16 -10.24
C ASP A 162 10.09 -16.38 -9.41
N SER A 163 10.87 -16.75 -8.39
CA SER A 163 10.49 -17.79 -7.41
C SER A 163 9.24 -17.39 -6.63
N LEU A 164 9.16 -16.13 -6.19
CA LEU A 164 7.98 -15.60 -5.48
C LEU A 164 6.75 -15.62 -6.38
N ILE A 165 6.86 -15.18 -7.63
CA ILE A 165 5.78 -15.23 -8.63
C ILE A 165 5.30 -16.67 -8.83
N GLY A 166 6.22 -17.64 -8.92
CA GLY A 166 5.89 -19.05 -9.13
C GLY A 166 5.05 -19.69 -8.01
N LYS A 167 5.06 -19.13 -6.79
CA LYS A 167 4.24 -19.58 -5.65
C LYS A 167 3.11 -18.61 -5.27
N ALA A 168 3.00 -17.48 -5.95
CA ALA A 168 2.00 -16.47 -5.66
C ALA A 168 0.69 -16.72 -6.41
N HIS A 169 -0.38 -16.15 -5.90
CA HIS A 169 -1.60 -15.94 -6.66
C HIS A 169 -1.48 -14.65 -7.48
N ARG A 170 -1.79 -14.71 -8.78
CA ARG A 170 -1.87 -13.52 -9.62
C ARG A 170 -3.16 -12.76 -9.34
N LEU A 171 -3.08 -11.43 -9.33
CA LEU A 171 -4.19 -10.51 -9.11
C LEU A 171 -4.62 -9.82 -10.42
N PRO A 172 -5.93 -9.54 -10.61
CA PRO A 172 -7.03 -9.96 -9.74
C PRO A 172 -7.24 -11.47 -9.83
N TYR A 173 -7.95 -12.04 -8.86
CA TYR A 173 -8.33 -13.45 -8.96
C TYR A 173 -9.25 -13.64 -10.18
N GLN A 174 -9.07 -14.76 -10.89
CA GLN A 174 -10.02 -15.15 -11.92
C GLN A 174 -11.31 -15.62 -11.24
N GLU A 175 -12.38 -14.84 -11.39
CA GLU A 175 -13.71 -15.28 -10.95
C GLU A 175 -14.26 -16.35 -11.91
N GLU A 176 -14.58 -17.52 -11.40
CA GLU A 176 -15.26 -18.57 -12.19
C GLU A 176 -16.70 -18.18 -12.54
N THR A 177 -17.32 -17.33 -11.74
CA THR A 177 -18.67 -16.81 -11.95
C THR A 177 -18.71 -15.34 -11.55
N PRO A 178 -19.18 -14.43 -12.45
CA PRO A 178 -19.27 -13.02 -12.12
C PRO A 178 -20.15 -12.78 -10.89
N ARG A 179 -19.70 -11.89 -10.00
CA ARG A 179 -20.53 -11.38 -8.92
C ARG A 179 -21.76 -10.62 -9.47
N ASN A 180 -22.92 -10.82 -8.83
CA ASN A 180 -24.17 -10.12 -9.16
C ASN A 180 -24.40 -8.84 -8.33
N ASN A 181 -23.45 -8.49 -7.46
CA ASN A 181 -23.49 -7.33 -6.60
C ASN A 181 -22.36 -6.36 -6.94
N PHE A 182 -22.62 -5.06 -6.77
CA PHE A 182 -21.62 -4.02 -6.84
C PHE A 182 -21.14 -3.69 -5.42
N VAL A 183 -19.86 -3.90 -5.16
CA VAL A 183 -19.29 -3.85 -3.81
C VAL A 183 -18.45 -2.58 -3.66
N VAL A 184 -18.90 -1.71 -2.75
CA VAL A 184 -18.21 -0.47 -2.39
C VAL A 184 -17.38 -0.69 -1.12
N VAL A 185 -16.10 -0.35 -1.17
CA VAL A 185 -15.27 -0.31 0.03
C VAL A 185 -15.51 1.00 0.76
N ALA A 186 -15.94 0.93 2.02
CA ALA A 186 -16.19 2.10 2.86
C ALA A 186 -15.65 1.89 4.28
N SER A 187 -15.28 2.97 4.97
CA SER A 187 -14.79 2.89 6.35
C SER A 187 -15.94 2.75 7.34
N ARG A 188 -15.95 1.69 8.15
CA ARG A 188 -16.93 1.52 9.26
C ARG A 188 -16.90 2.65 10.29
N SER A 189 -15.72 3.26 10.52
CA SER A 189 -15.53 4.19 11.65
C SER A 189 -15.55 5.65 11.26
N HIS A 190 -15.44 5.97 9.97
CA HIS A 190 -15.39 7.35 9.45
C HIS A 190 -16.04 7.39 8.07
N LEU A 191 -17.35 7.13 8.01
CA LEU A 191 -18.13 7.35 6.80
C LEU A 191 -18.48 8.84 6.76
N THR A 192 -17.99 9.55 5.73
CA THR A 192 -18.27 10.97 5.57
C THR A 192 -19.60 11.15 4.81
N PRO A 193 -20.30 12.29 4.97
CA PRO A 193 -21.52 12.57 4.21
C PRO A 193 -21.32 12.44 2.69
N GLU A 194 -20.14 12.80 2.19
CA GLU A 194 -19.79 12.67 0.78
C GLU A 194 -19.66 11.20 0.36
N THR A 195 -19.10 10.35 1.23
CA THR A 195 -18.99 8.90 0.99
C THR A 195 -20.38 8.26 1.00
N GLU A 196 -21.26 8.69 1.92
CA GLU A 196 -22.68 8.28 1.95
C GLU A 196 -23.38 8.64 0.65
N ALA A 197 -23.24 9.89 0.20
CA ALA A 197 -23.83 10.37 -1.05
C ALA A 197 -23.36 9.55 -2.26
N TYR A 198 -22.08 9.17 -2.30
CA TYR A 198 -21.55 8.29 -3.34
C TYR A 198 -22.18 6.90 -3.31
N ILE A 199 -22.31 6.29 -2.13
CA ILE A 199 -22.93 4.97 -1.98
C ILE A 199 -24.41 5.02 -2.42
N GLU A 200 -25.14 6.06 -2.04
CA GLU A 200 -26.53 6.25 -2.47
C GLU A 200 -26.65 6.45 -3.98
N LYS A 201 -25.70 7.14 -4.62
CA LYS A 201 -25.61 7.22 -6.08
C LYS A 201 -25.41 5.82 -6.69
N MET A 202 -24.46 5.03 -6.18
CA MET A 202 -24.24 3.66 -6.68
C MET A 202 -25.48 2.77 -6.53
N LYS A 203 -26.26 2.93 -5.45
CA LYS A 203 -27.53 2.21 -5.26
C LYS A 203 -28.60 2.57 -6.29
N GLN A 204 -28.50 3.74 -6.94
CA GLN A 204 -29.39 4.13 -8.03
C GLN A 204 -28.95 3.55 -9.38
N GLU A 205 -27.65 3.27 -9.55
CA GLU A 205 -27.04 2.81 -10.79
C GLU A 205 -26.93 1.27 -10.88
N HIS A 206 -26.90 0.58 -9.73
CA HIS A 206 -26.73 -0.86 -9.64
C HIS A 206 -27.90 -1.54 -8.91
N GLN A 207 -28.28 -2.73 -9.38
CA GLN A 207 -29.41 -3.49 -8.81
C GLN A 207 -29.18 -3.91 -7.35
N THR A 208 -27.95 -4.30 -7.02
CA THR A 208 -27.54 -4.72 -5.67
C THR A 208 -26.23 -4.04 -5.32
N VAL A 209 -26.21 -3.25 -4.25
CA VAL A 209 -24.99 -2.62 -3.72
C VAL A 209 -24.70 -3.13 -2.32
N GLU A 210 -23.49 -3.61 -2.11
CA GLU A 210 -22.98 -4.02 -0.81
C GLU A 210 -21.84 -3.11 -0.37
N THR A 211 -21.65 -3.00 0.95
CA THR A 211 -20.52 -2.25 1.50
C THR A 211 -19.64 -3.17 2.32
N VAL A 212 -18.33 -3.09 2.09
CA VAL A 212 -17.31 -3.83 2.83
C VAL A 212 -16.32 -2.86 3.45
N SER A 213 -15.69 -3.24 4.56
CA SER A 213 -14.75 -2.37 5.28
C SER A 213 -13.54 -3.16 5.75
N LYS A 214 -12.38 -2.53 5.62
CA LYS A 214 -11.09 -2.97 6.17
C LYS A 214 -10.29 -1.78 6.70
N GLY A 215 -9.42 -2.03 7.68
CA GLY A 215 -8.40 -1.07 8.14
C GLY A 215 -7.37 -0.74 7.05
N SER A 216 -6.67 0.40 7.17
CA SER A 216 -5.43 0.67 6.41
C SER A 216 -5.52 0.51 4.87
N SER A 217 -4.42 0.28 4.18
CA SER A 217 -4.27 0.03 2.75
C SER A 217 -4.92 -1.29 2.27
N LEU A 218 -5.38 -2.16 3.19
CA LEU A 218 -6.15 -3.37 2.86
C LEU A 218 -7.38 -3.09 2.00
N LYS A 219 -7.92 -1.87 2.07
CA LYS A 219 -9.03 -1.42 1.21
C LYS A 219 -8.65 -1.42 -0.27
N LEU A 220 -7.41 -1.02 -0.60
CA LEU A 220 -6.86 -1.11 -1.95
C LEU A 220 -6.56 -2.57 -2.31
N CYS A 221 -6.14 -3.41 -1.35
CA CYS A 221 -5.99 -4.84 -1.57
C CYS A 221 -7.32 -5.53 -1.94
N LEU A 222 -8.47 -5.10 -1.40
CA LEU A 222 -9.77 -5.65 -1.80
C LEU A 222 -10.11 -5.37 -3.28
N ILE A 223 -9.76 -4.18 -3.77
CA ILE A 223 -9.88 -3.84 -5.20
C ILE A 223 -8.91 -4.71 -6.01
N ALA A 224 -7.67 -4.86 -5.53
CA ALA A 224 -6.66 -5.69 -6.19
C ALA A 224 -7.06 -7.17 -6.28
N GLU A 225 -7.70 -7.72 -5.25
CA GLU A 225 -8.23 -9.08 -5.23
C GLU A 225 -9.48 -9.26 -6.09
N GLY A 226 -10.09 -8.18 -6.59
CA GLY A 226 -11.38 -8.24 -7.29
C GLY A 226 -12.57 -8.50 -6.36
N LYS A 227 -12.37 -8.40 -5.03
CA LYS A 227 -13.43 -8.59 -4.01
C LYS A 227 -14.28 -7.34 -3.79
N ALA A 228 -13.87 -6.22 -4.35
CA ALA A 228 -14.64 -5.00 -4.38
C ALA A 228 -14.48 -4.30 -5.75
N ASP A 229 -15.50 -3.53 -6.11
CA ASP A 229 -15.58 -2.89 -7.42
C ASP A 229 -15.03 -1.47 -7.36
N VAL A 230 -15.32 -0.75 -6.27
CA VAL A 230 -14.87 0.64 -6.10
C VAL A 230 -14.51 0.96 -4.64
N TYR A 231 -13.47 1.75 -4.46
CA TYR A 231 -13.11 2.34 -3.17
C TYR A 231 -13.06 3.87 -3.27
N PRO A 232 -14.18 4.56 -2.96
CA PRO A 232 -14.18 6.01 -2.79
C PRO A 232 -13.61 6.39 -1.42
N ARG A 233 -12.67 7.34 -1.40
CA ARG A 233 -12.09 7.89 -0.17
C ARG A 233 -12.15 9.42 -0.20
N PHE A 234 -13.21 9.95 0.43
CA PHE A 234 -13.45 11.39 0.53
C PHE A 234 -13.05 11.92 1.91
N ALA A 235 -11.82 11.58 2.30
CA ALA A 235 -11.23 11.98 3.57
C ALA A 235 -9.71 12.05 3.40
N PRO A 236 -9.01 12.89 4.19
CA PRO A 236 -7.58 13.06 4.04
C PRO A 236 -6.83 11.73 4.21
N THR A 237 -5.80 11.58 3.39
CA THR A 237 -4.77 10.52 3.43
C THR A 237 -3.46 11.14 2.99
N MET A 238 -2.35 10.52 3.36
CA MET A 238 -1.02 10.89 2.91
C MET A 238 -0.60 10.04 1.71
N GLU A 239 0.36 10.54 0.92
CA GLU A 239 0.92 9.79 -0.22
C GLU A 239 1.35 8.36 0.15
N TRP A 240 2.00 8.18 1.30
CA TRP A 240 2.49 6.89 1.77
C TRP A 240 1.39 5.88 2.11
N ASP A 241 0.18 6.34 2.45
CA ASP A 241 -1.00 5.47 2.69
C ASP A 241 -1.51 4.80 1.40
N THR A 242 -1.21 5.39 0.23
CA THR A 242 -1.83 5.01 -1.05
C THR A 242 -0.85 4.50 -2.10
N ALA A 243 0.40 4.98 -2.10
CA ALA A 243 1.33 4.74 -3.20
C ALA A 243 1.54 3.24 -3.50
N ALA A 244 1.69 2.42 -2.46
CA ALA A 244 1.94 0.99 -2.63
C ALA A 244 0.72 0.26 -3.19
N GLY A 245 -0.46 0.53 -2.63
CA GLY A 245 -1.73 -0.03 -3.11
C GLY A 245 -2.09 0.45 -4.51
N HIS A 246 -1.76 1.69 -4.84
CA HIS A 246 -1.93 2.24 -6.16
C HIS A 246 -1.03 1.55 -7.20
N ALA A 247 0.24 1.26 -6.88
CA ALA A 247 1.10 0.46 -7.76
C ALA A 247 0.49 -0.93 -8.06
N ILE A 248 -0.07 -1.58 -7.03
CA ILE A 248 -0.72 -2.89 -7.15
C ILE A 248 -1.95 -2.81 -8.06
N ILE A 249 -2.79 -1.79 -7.88
CA ILE A 249 -3.98 -1.55 -8.70
C ILE A 249 -3.59 -1.22 -10.16
N ARG A 250 -2.54 -0.44 -10.38
CA ARG A 250 -2.03 -0.15 -11.74
C ARG A 250 -1.53 -1.39 -12.46
N ALA A 251 -0.79 -2.24 -11.77
CA ALA A 251 -0.22 -3.46 -12.34
C ALA A 251 -1.28 -4.50 -12.76
N MET A 252 -2.53 -4.35 -12.32
CA MET A 252 -3.68 -5.14 -12.79
C MET A 252 -4.52 -4.44 -13.88
N GLY A 253 -4.10 -3.25 -14.35
CA GLY A 253 -4.80 -2.48 -15.39
C GLY A 253 -5.94 -1.61 -14.88
N LYS A 254 -6.02 -1.37 -13.57
CA LYS A 254 -6.95 -0.43 -12.92
C LYS A 254 -6.23 0.85 -12.52
N GLU A 255 -6.92 1.80 -11.89
CA GLU A 255 -6.32 3.08 -11.52
C GLU A 255 -6.87 3.63 -10.19
N VAL A 256 -6.13 4.56 -9.58
CA VAL A 256 -6.62 5.37 -8.45
C VAL A 256 -6.73 6.83 -8.90
N TYR A 257 -7.95 7.24 -9.23
CA TYR A 257 -8.25 8.57 -9.76
C TYR A 257 -8.46 9.61 -8.67
N GLN A 258 -8.07 10.86 -8.94
CA GLN A 258 -8.51 12.01 -8.15
C GLN A 258 -10.02 12.20 -8.36
N ALA A 259 -10.78 12.25 -7.28
CA ALA A 259 -12.23 12.29 -7.31
C ALA A 259 -12.75 13.49 -8.13
N GLY A 260 -13.63 13.21 -9.09
CA GLY A 260 -14.18 14.23 -9.99
C GLY A 260 -13.33 14.54 -11.23
N THR A 261 -12.24 13.79 -11.46
CA THR A 261 -11.37 13.95 -12.63
C THR A 261 -11.05 12.59 -13.28
N GLN A 262 -10.38 12.60 -14.43
CA GLN A 262 -9.77 11.40 -15.04
C GLN A 262 -8.26 11.31 -14.76
N GLU A 263 -7.73 12.18 -13.90
CA GLU A 263 -6.32 12.22 -13.57
C GLU A 263 -6.02 11.26 -12.41
N PRO A 264 -5.01 10.40 -12.54
CA PRO A 264 -4.56 9.56 -11.42
C PRO A 264 -4.02 10.40 -10.26
N LEU A 265 -4.01 9.82 -9.05
CA LEU A 265 -3.22 10.37 -7.96
C LEU A 265 -1.75 10.53 -8.38
N GLN A 266 -1.17 11.68 -8.04
CA GLN A 266 0.24 11.99 -8.24
C GLN A 266 0.98 11.97 -6.90
N TYR A 267 2.27 11.66 -6.98
CA TYR A 267 3.16 11.47 -5.83
C TYR A 267 4.38 12.37 -5.91
N ASN A 268 5.06 12.52 -4.78
CA ASN A 268 6.10 13.52 -4.53
C ASN A 268 5.60 14.96 -4.75
N LYS A 269 4.32 15.22 -4.46
CA LYS A 269 3.69 16.56 -4.60
C LYS A 269 4.23 17.50 -3.53
N GLU A 270 4.15 18.82 -3.73
CA GLU A 270 4.55 19.81 -2.72
C GLU A 270 3.80 19.62 -1.38
N ASP A 271 2.49 19.42 -1.44
CA ASP A 271 1.70 18.94 -0.31
C ASP A 271 1.52 17.42 -0.43
N LEU A 272 1.98 16.68 0.58
CA LEU A 272 1.91 15.22 0.62
C LEU A 272 0.51 14.70 0.98
N LEU A 273 -0.45 15.58 1.29
CA LEU A 273 -1.85 15.22 1.38
C LEU A 273 -2.37 14.83 -0.01
N ASN A 274 -3.08 13.69 -0.06
CA ASN A 274 -3.81 13.33 -1.26
C ASN A 274 -5.11 14.14 -1.35
N PRO A 275 -5.52 14.54 -2.55
CA PRO A 275 -6.91 14.87 -2.78
C PRO A 275 -7.78 13.64 -2.52
N TRP A 276 -9.10 13.85 -2.47
CA TRP A 276 -10.05 12.75 -2.51
C TRP A 276 -9.81 11.86 -3.72
N PHE A 277 -10.02 10.56 -3.58
CA PHE A 277 -9.77 9.61 -4.64
C PHE A 277 -10.86 8.56 -4.76
N ILE A 278 -10.89 7.91 -5.92
CA ILE A 278 -11.69 6.74 -6.22
C ILE A 278 -10.76 5.70 -6.87
N ALA A 279 -10.65 4.52 -6.27
CA ALA A 279 -9.96 3.39 -6.87
C ALA A 279 -10.98 2.45 -7.53
N GLU A 280 -10.80 2.14 -8.82
CA GLU A 280 -11.72 1.32 -9.62
C GLU A 280 -11.06 0.63 -10.82
#